data_AF-A3X0T6-F1
#
_entry.id   AF-A3X0T6-F1
#
_cell.length_a   1.000
_cell.length_b   1.000
_cell.length_c   1.000
_cell.angle_alpha   90.00
_cell.angle_beta   90.00
_cell.angle_gamma   90.00
#
_symmetry.space_group_name_H-M   'P 1'
#
loop_
_entity.id
_entity.type
_entity.pdbx_description
1 polymer ?
#
loop_
_entity_poly.entity_id
_entity_poly.type
_entity_poly.pdbx_seq_one_letter_code
_entity_poly.pdbx_strand_id
1 'polypeptide(L)' 'MPRHRSHSVEFKRQVAQEFLSGETLHGLAKRHDLLRNLIRIWVEKYETGALDDDARAADLVQEGRGRSP' A
#
# COMPACT_ATOMS: atom_id res chain seq x y z
N MET A 1 -8.01 18.88 -0.42
CA MET A 1 -8.40 17.46 -0.32
C MET A 1 -7.15 16.66 0.03
N PRO A 2 -7.17 15.77 1.04
CA PRO A 2 -5.99 15.00 1.39
C PRO A 2 -5.65 14.09 0.21
N ARG A 3 -4.49 14.35 -0.40
CA ARG A 3 -3.94 13.58 -1.51
C ARG A 3 -3.69 12.19 -0.95
N HIS A 4 -4.60 11.24 -1.17
CA HIS A 4 -4.36 9.85 -0.81
C HIS A 4 -3.13 9.42 -1.58
N ARG A 5 -2.01 9.30 -0.86
CA ARG A 5 -0.73 8.86 -1.38
C ARG A 5 -0.88 7.35 -1.54
N SER A 6 -1.47 6.94 -2.66
CA SER A 6 -1.67 5.54 -2.97
C SER A 6 -0.29 4.93 -3.21
N HIS A 7 0.15 4.07 -2.30
CA HIS A 7 1.38 3.31 -2.47
C HIS A 7 1.19 2.26 -3.57
N SER A 8 2.17 2.11 -4.46
CA SER A 8 2.16 1.07 -5.49
C SER A 8 2.06 -0.32 -4.87
N VAL A 9 1.42 -1.26 -5.58
CA VAL A 9 1.30 -2.67 -5.13
C VAL A 9 2.66 -3.29 -4.87
N GLU A 10 3.64 -3.00 -5.72
CA GLU A 10 5.02 -3.48 -5.54
C GLU A 10 5.60 -3.07 -4.18
N PHE A 11 5.38 -1.83 -3.76
CA PHE A 11 5.84 -1.33 -2.47
C PHE A 11 5.12 -2.00 -1.31
N LYS A 12 3.79 -2.14 -1.41
CA LYS A 12 2.99 -2.83 -0.39
C LYS A 12 3.40 -4.32 -0.27
N ARG A 13 3.68 -4.99 -1.39
CA ARG A 13 4.21 -6.37 -1.43
C ARG A 13 5.58 -6.48 -0.79
N GLN A 14 6.49 -5.54 -1.08
CA GLN A 14 7.82 -5.51 -0.48
C GLN A 14 7.74 -5.44 1.05
N VAL A 15 6.91 -4.53 1.59
CA VAL A 15 6.74 -4.38 3.03
C VAL A 15 6.13 -5.64 3.67
N ALA A 16 5.18 -6.29 3.01
CA ALA A 16 4.62 -7.55 3.48
C ALA A 16 5.64 -8.70 3.46
N GLN A 17 6.47 -8.78 2.41
CA GLN A 17 7.55 -9.78 2.32
C GLN A 17 8.62 -9.60 3.39
N GLU A 18 9.04 -8.37 3.67
CA GLU A 18 9.99 -8.12 4.77
C GLU A 18 9.40 -8.55 6.12
N PHE A 19 8.11 -8.28 6.36
CA PHE A 19 7.43 -8.75 7.57
C PHE A 19 7.42 -10.28 7.66
N LEU A 20 7.07 -10.97 6.57
CA LEU A 20 7.09 -12.44 6.50
C LEU A 20 8.51 -13.03 6.62
N SER A 21 9.54 -12.27 6.25
CA SER A 21 10.95 -12.64 6.43
C SER A 21 11.42 -12.56 7.89
N GLY A 22 10.57 -12.10 8.80
CA GLY A 22 10.86 -12.00 10.23
C GLY A 22 11.08 -10.58 10.74
N GLU A 23 10.89 -9.55 9.91
CA GLU A 23 10.96 -8.17 10.42
C GLU A 23 9.78 -7.81 11.33
N THR A 24 10.04 -6.86 12.23
CA THR A 24 9.01 -6.40 13.15
C THR A 24 8.19 -5.26 12.55
N LEU A 25 6.91 -5.17 12.94
CA LEU A 25 6.04 -4.04 12.59
C LEU A 25 6.67 -2.68 12.98
N HIS A 26 7.42 -2.63 14.08
CA HIS A 26 8.09 -1.40 14.53
C HIS A 26 9.28 -1.03 13.62
N GLY A 27 10.11 -2.01 13.24
CA GLY A 27 11.22 -1.80 12.31
C GLY A 27 10.74 -1.30 10.95
N LEU A 28 9.71 -1.94 10.41
CA LEU A 28 9.11 -1.55 9.12
C LEU A 28 8.44 -0.18 9.17
N ALA A 29 7.70 0.12 10.23
CA ALA A 29 7.08 1.43 10.43
C ALA A 29 8.13 2.55 10.42
N LYS A 30 9.25 2.35 11.13
CA LYS A 30 10.34 3.33 11.20
C LYS A 30 11.12 3.45 9.90
N ARG A 31 11.40 2.33 9.21
CA ARG A 31 12.19 2.31 7.98
C ARG A 31 11.45 2.95 6.80
N HIS A 32 10.14 2.71 6.69
CA HIS A 32 9.33 3.15 5.56
C HIS A 32 8.43 4.35 5.87
N ASP A 33 8.51 4.91 7.08
CA ASP A 33 7.63 5.96 7.59
C ASP A 33 6.14 5.59 7.45
N LEU A 34 5.82 4.35 7.86
CA LEU A 34 4.49 3.78 7.73
C LEU A 34 3.83 3.56 9.09
N LEU A 35 2.51 3.60 9.09
CA LEU A 35 1.73 3.24 10.26
C LEU A 35 1.74 1.71 10.42
N ARG A 36 1.99 1.23 11.64
CA ARG A 36 1.91 -0.21 11.98
C ARG A 36 0.59 -0.86 11.57
N ASN A 37 -0.51 -0.10 11.67
CA ASN A 37 -1.83 -0.56 11.25
C ASN A 37 -1.92 -0.79 9.73
N LEU A 38 -1.27 0.08 8.95
CA LEU A 38 -1.23 -0.02 7.49
C LEU A 38 -0.43 -1.25 7.05
N ILE A 39 0.69 -1.51 7.71
CA ILE A 39 1.51 -2.71 7.47
C ILE A 39 0.69 -3.98 7.74
N ARG A 40 -0.06 -4.04 8.86
CA ARG A 40 -0.94 -5.18 9.15
C ARG A 40 -1.98 -5.42 8.05
N ILE A 41 -2.64 -4.37 7.59
CA ILE A 41 -3.63 -4.45 6.50
C ILE A 41 -2.96 -4.95 5.21
N TRP A 42 -1.76 -4.48 4.90
CA TRP A 42 -1.04 -4.91 3.69
C TRP A 42 -0.60 -6.37 3.78
N VAL A 43 -0.13 -6.83 4.94
CA VAL A 43 0.20 -8.24 5.16
C VAL A 43 -1.04 -9.12 5.01
N GLU A 44 -2.17 -8.74 5.61
CA GLU A 44 -3.44 -9.48 5.46
C GLU A 44 -3.92 -9.51 4.00
N LYS A 45 -3.85 -8.39 3.29
CA LYS A 45 -4.16 -8.31 1.86
C LYS A 45 -3.16 -9.08 0.99
N TYR A 46 -1.92 -9.23 1.44
CA TYR A 46 -0.87 -9.98 0.74
C TYR A 46 -1.17 -11.47 0.80
N GLU A 47 -1.45 -11.98 1.99
CA GLU A 47 -1.80 -13.38 2.27
C GLU A 47 -3.07 -13.81 1.52
N THR A 48 -4.04 -12.91 1.41
CA THR A 48 -5.32 -13.14 0.70
C THR A 48 -5.25 -12.87 -0.80
N GLY A 49 -4.12 -12.35 -1.32
CA GLY A 49 -3.98 -11.95 -2.72
C GLY A 49 -4.76 -10.69 -3.12
N ALA A 50 -5.49 -10.05 -2.20
CA ALA A 50 -6.32 -8.86 -2.42
C ALA A 50 -5.53 -7.55 -2.54
N LEU A 51 -4.19 -7.63 -2.58
CA LEU A 51 -3.32 -6.47 -2.60
C LEU A 51 -3.40 -5.72 -3.95
N ASP A 52 -3.58 -6.45 -5.04
CA ASP A 52 -3.67 -5.93 -6.42
C ASP A 52 -4.95 -5.11 -6.67
N ASP A 53 -6.05 -5.51 -6.03
CA ASP A 53 -7.39 -4.92 -6.17
C ASP A 53 -7.42 -3.45 -5.69
N ASP A 54 -6.64 -3.15 -4.66
CA ASP A 54 -6.55 -1.83 -4.02
C ASP A 54 -5.81 -0.80 -4.89
N ALA A 55 -4.92 -1.23 -5.80
CA ALA A 55 -4.26 -0.32 -6.74
C ALA A 55 -5.15 0.08 -7.91
N ARG A 56 -6.01 -0.82 -8.38
CA ARG A 56 -6.96 -0.49 -9.46
C ARG A 56 -7.94 0.58 -9.02
N ALA A 57 -8.40 0.53 -7.76
CA ALA A 57 -9.26 1.56 -7.18
C ALA A 57 -8.55 2.93 -7.04
N ALA A 58 -7.24 2.94 -6.75
CA ALA A 58 -6.46 4.16 -6.61
C ALA A 58 -6.10 4.83 -7.95
N ASP A 59 -5.80 4.02 -8.97
CA ASP A 59 -5.42 4.47 -10.31
C ASP A 59 -6.61 5.09 -11.07
N LEU A 60 -7.81 4.49 -10.94
CA LEU A 60 -9.07 5.01 -11.49
C LEU A 60 -9.44 6.42 -10.97
N VAL A 61 -8.92 6.84 -9.82
CA VAL A 61 -9.18 8.18 -9.24
C VAL A 61 -8.22 9.23 -9.81
N GLN A 62 -7.09 8.85 -10.42
CA GLN A 62 -6.15 9.79 -11.04
C GLN A 62 -6.58 10.21 -12.45
N GLU A 63 -7.28 9.34 -13.19
CA GLU A 63 -7.64 9.57 -14.60
C GLU A 63 -8.90 10.47 -14.79
N GLY A 64 -9.37 11.13 -13.73
CA GLY A 64 -10.51 12.07 -13.78
C GLY A 64 -10.14 13.54 -14.00
N ARG A 65 -8.88 13.88 -14.25
CA ARG A 65 -8.45 15.28 -14.47
C ARG A 65 -7.64 15.46 -15.76
N GLY A 66 -8.21 15.00 -16.86
CA GLY A 66 -7.72 15.32 -18.19
C GLY A 66 -8.86 15.27 -19.20
N ARG A 67 -9.60 16.38 -19.31
CA ARG A 67 -10.25 16.91 -20.53
C ARG A 67 -11.63 17.51 -20.24
N SER A 68 -11.70 18.84 -20.28
CA SER A 68 -12.70 19.57 -21.08
C SER A 68 -12.45 21.09 -21.00
N PRO A 69 -12.94 21.85 -22.00
CA PRO A 69 -12.20 22.80 -22.85
C PRO A 69 -11.85 24.15 -22.22
#